data_AF-A0A7D9HNY4-F1
#
_entry.id   AF-A0A7D9HNY4-F1
#
_cell.length_a   1.000
_cell.length_b   1.000
_cell.length_c   1.000
_cell.angle_alpha   90.00
_cell.angle_beta   90.00
_cell.angle_gamma   90.00
#
_symmetry.space_group_name_H-M   'P 1'
#
loop_
_entity.id
_entity.type
_entity.pdbx_description
1 polymer ?
#
loop_
_entity_poly.entity_id
_entity_poly.type
_entity_poly.pdbx_seq_one_letter_code
_entity_poly.pdbx_strand_id
1 'polypeptide(L)'
;MQLIDTSKEGDGERSIINKKRLLMYFKSSTSFQNYSIEMFTSIAQVKALVSKEMAHRLTWGRFVNWHGGAGKNIACDMAQEICNRTSKDIVRGMGANKTRKARMRASKASAGVHQIVQQICDTTKIKQRSQAHTHKNKEDDETLMLQDLQKLKPFELNPGRFHLHFQYMQVSPSSTVDMAKLFGWLQKHKKQIARGQFS
;
A
#
# COMPACT_ATOMS: atom_id res chain seq x y z
N MET A 1 -0.41 14.11 4.97
CA MET A 1 0.05 12.69 5.02
C MET A 1 0.72 12.41 3.68
N GLN A 2 1.99 12.02 3.66
CA GLN A 2 2.73 11.89 2.40
C GLN A 2 2.77 10.41 2.01
N LEU A 3 1.73 9.96 1.30
CA LEU A 3 1.53 8.54 0.96
C LEU A 3 2.09 8.16 -0.42
N ILE A 4 2.16 9.12 -1.33
CA ILE A 4 2.30 8.85 -2.77
C ILE A 4 3.77 8.62 -3.15
N ASP A 5 4.69 9.27 -2.44
CA ASP A 5 6.13 9.26 -2.68
C ASP A 5 6.87 8.20 -1.85
N THR A 6 6.37 7.88 -0.65
CA THR A 6 7.01 6.93 0.29
C THR A 6 7.38 5.60 -0.39
N SER A 7 6.48 5.07 -1.23
CA SER A 7 6.75 3.81 -1.96
C SER A 7 7.77 3.96 -3.07
N LYS A 8 7.82 5.11 -3.76
CA LYS A 8 8.77 5.38 -4.85
C LYS A 8 10.18 5.62 -4.30
N GLU A 9 10.27 6.33 -3.18
CA GLU A 9 11.53 6.60 -2.46
C GLU A 9 12.05 5.36 -1.71
N GLY A 10 11.16 4.41 -1.40
CA GLY A 10 11.53 3.22 -0.63
C GLY A 10 11.78 3.53 0.85
N ASP A 11 11.18 4.60 1.37
CA ASP A 11 11.40 5.07 2.73
C ASP A 11 10.57 4.24 3.75
N GLY A 12 11.24 3.28 4.38
CA GLY A 12 10.65 2.40 5.38
C GLY A 12 10.25 3.11 6.67
N GLU A 13 10.98 4.15 7.07
CA GLU A 13 10.71 4.87 8.33
C GLU A 13 9.45 5.72 8.19
N ARG A 14 9.35 6.47 7.10
CA ARG A 14 8.17 7.26 6.75
C ARG A 14 6.95 6.37 6.53
N SER A 15 7.14 5.18 5.96
CA SER A 15 6.09 4.15 5.87
C SER A 15 5.54 3.81 7.26
N ILE A 16 6.38 3.57 8.27
CA ILE A 16 5.92 3.26 9.63
C ILE A 16 5.18 4.44 10.28
N ILE A 17 5.66 5.67 10.05
CA ILE A 17 4.97 6.88 10.54
C ILE A 17 3.58 6.99 9.90
N ASN A 18 3.48 6.77 8.60
CA ASN A 18 2.21 6.77 7.88
C ASN A 18 1.27 5.68 8.42
N LYS A 19 1.77 4.48 8.75
CA LYS A 19 0.97 3.42 9.37
C LYS A 19 0.40 3.79 10.73
N LYS A 20 1.16 4.50 11.58
CA LYS A 20 0.65 4.99 12.87
C LYS A 20 -0.51 5.97 12.68
N ARG A 21 -0.41 6.86 11.69
CA ARG A 21 -1.48 7.81 11.34
C ARG A 21 -2.70 7.09 10.76
N LEU A 22 -2.48 6.14 9.86
CA LEU A 22 -3.53 5.33 9.25
C LEU A 22 -4.24 4.42 10.26
N LEU A 23 -3.54 3.90 11.27
CA LEU A 23 -4.16 3.13 12.36
C LEU A 23 -5.25 3.94 13.06
N MET A 24 -4.96 5.20 13.40
CA MET A 24 -5.93 6.10 14.02
C MET A 24 -7.13 6.37 13.12
N TYR A 25 -6.87 6.61 11.84
CA TYR A 25 -7.91 6.82 10.83
C TYR A 25 -8.81 5.59 10.63
N PHE A 26 -8.22 4.40 10.50
CA PHE A 26 -8.99 3.16 10.34
C PHE A 26 -9.75 2.78 11.60
N LYS A 27 -9.26 3.15 12.79
CA LYS A 27 -9.99 2.89 14.04
C LYS A 27 -11.17 3.82 14.24
N SER A 28 -11.15 5.02 13.66
CA SER A 28 -12.25 5.97 13.74
C SER A 28 -13.47 5.56 12.91
N SER A 29 -13.25 4.72 11.88
CA SER A 29 -14.31 4.13 11.08
C SER A 29 -14.55 2.66 11.48
N THR A 30 -15.81 2.24 11.48
CA THR A 30 -16.19 0.85 11.79
C THR A 30 -15.87 -0.11 10.66
N SER A 31 -15.72 0.37 9.42
CA SER A 31 -15.60 -0.45 8.21
C SER A 31 -14.18 -0.99 7.95
N PHE A 32 -13.15 -0.45 8.59
CA PHE A 32 -11.74 -0.72 8.25
C PHE A 32 -10.98 -1.50 9.33
N GLN A 33 -11.70 -2.36 10.08
CA GLN A 33 -11.12 -3.07 11.21
C GLN A 33 -9.94 -3.98 10.82
N ASN A 34 -10.03 -4.72 9.71
CA ASN A 34 -8.94 -5.60 9.26
C ASN A 34 -7.66 -4.80 8.96
N TYR A 35 -7.79 -3.66 8.29
CA TYR A 35 -6.66 -2.76 8.03
C TYR A 35 -6.08 -2.21 9.33
N SER A 36 -6.91 -1.87 10.32
CA SER A 36 -6.41 -1.41 11.63
C SER A 36 -5.60 -2.50 12.36
N ILE A 37 -6.04 -3.77 12.27
CA ILE A 37 -5.31 -4.91 12.85
C ILE A 37 -3.96 -5.09 12.13
N GLU A 38 -3.96 -5.07 10.80
CA GLU A 38 -2.75 -5.21 10.01
C GLU A 38 -1.72 -4.10 10.31
N MET A 39 -2.18 -2.84 10.40
CA MET A 39 -1.32 -1.71 10.75
C MET A 39 -0.75 -1.87 12.16
N PHE A 40 -1.57 -2.27 13.13
CA PHE A 40 -1.11 -2.51 14.51
C PHE A 40 -0.08 -3.63 14.57
N THR A 41 -0.36 -4.78 13.96
CA THR A 41 0.56 -5.93 13.91
C THR A 41 1.86 -5.56 13.23
N SER A 42 1.81 -4.85 12.10
CA SER A 42 3.00 -4.37 11.40
C SER A 42 3.85 -3.42 12.25
N ILE A 43 3.24 -2.54 13.05
CA ILE A 43 3.97 -1.62 13.94
C ILE A 43 4.57 -2.40 15.11
N ALA A 44 3.80 -3.32 15.71
CA ALA A 44 4.26 -4.16 16.82
C ALA A 44 5.44 -5.04 16.41
N GLN A 45 5.38 -5.66 15.23
CA GLN A 45 6.47 -6.44 14.66
C GLN A 45 7.77 -5.63 14.60
N VAL A 46 7.74 -4.46 13.96
CA VAL A 46 8.95 -3.65 13.77
C VAL A 46 9.47 -3.04 15.08
N LYS A 47 8.58 -2.64 16.00
CA LYS A 47 8.99 -1.87 17.19
C LYS A 47 9.20 -2.70 18.45
N ALA A 48 8.63 -3.91 18.56
CA ALA A 48 8.60 -4.64 19.83
C ALA A 48 8.76 -6.16 19.74
N LEU A 49 8.34 -6.83 18.66
CA LEU A 49 8.23 -8.30 18.65
C LEU A 49 9.45 -9.01 18.07
N VAL A 50 10.18 -8.40 17.13
CA VAL A 50 11.27 -9.07 16.41
C VAL A 50 12.64 -8.51 16.78
N SER A 51 13.71 -9.25 16.47
CA SER A 51 15.09 -8.79 16.65
C SER A 51 15.37 -7.51 15.85
N LYS A 52 16.35 -6.70 16.28
CA LYS A 52 16.74 -5.46 15.57
C LYS A 52 17.05 -5.71 14.09
N GLU A 53 17.73 -6.82 13.78
CA GLU A 53 18.04 -7.23 12.41
C GLU A 53 16.77 -7.51 11.59
N MET A 54 15.84 -8.27 12.16
CA MET A 54 14.57 -8.58 11.50
C MET A 54 13.71 -7.32 11.34
N ALA A 55 13.73 -6.41 12.32
CA ALA A 55 13.01 -5.15 12.26
C ALA A 55 13.55 -4.27 11.12
N HIS A 56 14.87 -4.24 10.93
CA HIS A 56 15.50 -3.57 9.79
C HIS A 56 15.03 -4.17 8.46
N ARG A 57 15.05 -5.50 8.32
CA ARG A 57 14.56 -6.19 7.13
C ARG A 57 13.07 -5.92 6.85
N LEU A 58 12.22 -5.93 7.89
CA LEU A 58 10.79 -5.64 7.75
C LEU A 58 10.48 -4.17 7.48
N THR A 59 11.42 -3.26 7.78
CA THR A 59 11.25 -1.83 7.50
C THR A 59 11.55 -1.55 6.04
N TRP A 60 12.70 -2.01 5.55
CA TRP A 60 13.19 -1.73 4.19
C TRP A 60 12.72 -2.74 3.13
N GLY A 61 12.54 -4.01 3.51
CA GLY A 61 12.09 -5.10 2.62
C GLY A 61 10.62 -5.01 2.20
N ARG A 62 9.93 -3.92 2.54
CA ARG A 62 8.58 -3.61 2.05
C ARG A 62 8.57 -3.08 0.63
N PHE A 63 9.74 -2.72 0.11
CA PHE A 63 9.90 -2.16 -1.21
C PHE A 63 10.89 -3.01 -2.01
N VAL A 64 10.69 -3.04 -3.32
CA VAL A 64 11.51 -3.79 -4.25
C VAL A 64 11.93 -2.85 -5.38
N ASN A 65 13.20 -2.90 -5.78
CA ASN A 65 13.74 -2.11 -6.88
C ASN A 65 14.28 -3.04 -7.97
N TRP A 66 13.41 -3.54 -8.85
CA TRP A 66 13.80 -4.52 -9.88
C TRP A 66 14.72 -3.94 -10.94
N HIS A 67 14.47 -2.70 -11.36
CA HIS A 67 15.21 -2.07 -12.47
C HIS A 67 16.38 -1.19 -11.99
N GLY A 68 16.51 -0.99 -10.68
CA GLY A 68 17.46 -0.06 -10.09
C GLY A 68 17.11 1.41 -10.34
N GLY A 69 17.80 2.30 -9.62
CA GLY A 69 17.66 3.75 -9.74
C GLY A 69 16.72 4.38 -8.70
N ALA A 70 16.87 5.70 -8.52
CA ALA A 70 16.10 6.49 -7.57
C ALA A 70 14.63 6.65 -8.03
N GLY A 71 13.69 6.59 -7.09
CA GLY A 71 12.26 6.79 -7.38
C GLY A 71 11.57 5.62 -8.11
N LYS A 72 12.28 4.52 -8.36
CA LYS A 72 11.80 3.34 -9.12
C LYS A 72 11.41 2.15 -8.23
N ASN A 73 11.28 2.38 -6.92
CA ASN A 73 10.82 1.36 -6.00
C ASN A 73 9.32 1.07 -6.19
N ILE A 74 8.97 -0.20 -6.06
CA ILE A 74 7.58 -0.68 -6.01
C ILE A 74 7.30 -1.32 -4.65
N ALA A 75 6.04 -1.28 -4.21
CA ALA A 75 5.65 -2.01 -3.01
C ALA A 75 5.84 -3.52 -3.23
N CYS A 76 6.36 -4.23 -2.23
CA CYS A 76 6.63 -5.66 -2.29
C CYS A 76 5.36 -6.49 -2.59
N ASP A 77 4.20 -6.06 -2.07
CA ASP A 77 2.91 -6.68 -2.39
C ASP A 77 2.56 -6.57 -3.89
N MET A 78 2.79 -5.39 -4.49
CA MET A 78 2.61 -5.17 -5.93
C MET A 78 3.60 -6.00 -6.75
N ALA A 79 4.86 -6.10 -6.30
CA ALA A 79 5.86 -6.96 -6.90
C ALA A 79 5.41 -8.43 -6.90
N GLN A 80 4.84 -8.89 -5.79
CA GLN A 80 4.29 -10.24 -5.65
C GLN A 80 3.08 -10.46 -6.55
N GLU A 81 2.20 -9.46 -6.68
CA GLU A 81 1.04 -9.52 -7.59
C GLU A 81 1.48 -9.69 -9.06
N ILE A 82 2.51 -8.96 -9.48
CA ILE A 82 3.09 -9.09 -10.83
C ILE A 82 3.66 -10.51 -11.03
N CYS A 83 4.44 -11.05 -10.09
CA CYS A 83 4.95 -12.41 -10.15
C CYS A 83 3.82 -13.47 -10.23
N ASN A 84 2.75 -13.26 -9.45
CA ASN A 84 1.58 -14.12 -9.46
C ASN A 84 0.84 -14.06 -10.80
N ARG A 85 0.71 -12.88 -11.40
CA ARG A 85 0.11 -12.70 -12.73
C ARG A 85 0.91 -13.45 -13.80
N THR A 86 2.23 -13.27 -13.84
CA THR A 86 3.12 -14.00 -14.76
C THR A 86 2.94 -15.51 -14.64
N SER A 87 2.90 -16.03 -13.40
CA SER A 87 2.67 -17.45 -13.16
C SER A 87 1.30 -17.92 -13.66
N LYS A 88 0.25 -17.12 -13.44
CA LYS A 88 -1.10 -17.43 -13.92
C LYS A 88 -1.18 -17.44 -15.45
N ASP A 89 -0.49 -16.53 -16.13
CA ASP A 89 -0.49 -16.44 -17.59
C ASP A 89 0.18 -17.67 -18.23
N ILE A 90 1.32 -18.11 -17.70
CA ILE A 90 1.98 -19.34 -18.14
C ILE A 90 1.05 -20.54 -17.91
N VAL A 91 0.41 -20.62 -16.73
CA VAL A 91 -0.52 -21.71 -16.42
C VAL A 91 -1.75 -21.70 -17.32
N ARG A 92 -2.24 -20.51 -17.69
CA ARG A 92 -3.34 -20.35 -18.64
C ARG A 92 -2.93 -20.83 -20.04
N GLY A 93 -1.71 -20.50 -20.48
CA GLY A 93 -1.15 -20.92 -21.77
C GLY A 93 -1.00 -22.43 -21.94
N MET A 94 -0.94 -23.21 -20.84
CA MET A 94 -0.85 -24.68 -20.90
C MET A 94 -2.13 -25.38 -21.40
N GLY A 95 -3.25 -24.67 -21.57
CA GLY A 95 -4.50 -25.25 -22.07
C GLY A 95 -5.04 -26.37 -21.17
N ALA A 96 -5.37 -27.53 -21.75
CA ALA A 96 -5.88 -28.70 -21.02
C ALA A 96 -4.80 -29.43 -20.20
N ASN A 97 -3.51 -29.19 -20.45
CA ASN A 97 -2.38 -29.93 -19.83
C ASN A 97 -2.01 -29.43 -18.42
N LYS A 98 -3.00 -29.09 -17.59
CA LYS A 98 -2.81 -28.51 -16.24
C LYS A 98 -2.63 -29.58 -15.15
N THR A 99 -1.66 -30.47 -15.29
CA THR A 99 -1.31 -31.39 -14.20
C THR A 99 -0.60 -30.64 -13.06
N ARG A 100 -0.67 -31.15 -11.82
CA ARG A 100 0.06 -30.56 -10.67
C ARG A 100 1.56 -30.44 -10.94
N LYS A 101 2.16 -31.47 -11.57
CA LYS A 101 3.57 -31.48 -11.94
C LYS A 101 3.89 -30.40 -12.99
N ALA A 102 3.04 -30.24 -14.00
CA ALA A 102 3.22 -29.21 -15.03
C ALA A 102 3.09 -27.79 -14.44
N ARG A 103 2.10 -27.55 -13.58
CA ARG A 103 1.94 -26.25 -12.89
C ARG A 103 3.16 -25.89 -12.04
N MET A 104 3.65 -26.81 -11.22
CA MET A 104 4.85 -26.56 -10.40
C MET A 104 6.09 -26.27 -11.25
N ARG A 105 6.26 -27.00 -12.35
CA ARG A 105 7.36 -26.77 -13.30
C ARG A 105 7.25 -25.40 -13.96
N ALA A 106 6.06 -25.04 -14.44
CA ALA A 106 5.77 -23.75 -15.06
C ALA A 106 6.00 -22.57 -14.09
N SER A 107 5.50 -22.67 -12.86
CA SER A 107 5.73 -21.64 -11.84
C SER A 107 7.21 -21.47 -11.50
N LYS A 108 7.99 -22.55 -11.39
CA LYS A 108 9.44 -22.47 -11.15
C LYS A 108 10.20 -21.82 -12.32
N ALA A 109 9.76 -22.06 -13.56
CA ALA A 109 10.36 -21.47 -14.75
C ALA A 109 9.91 -20.02 -15.00
N SER A 110 8.87 -19.54 -14.31
CA SER A 110 8.21 -18.26 -14.61
C SER A 110 9.16 -17.05 -14.59
N ALA A 111 10.09 -17.01 -13.64
CA ALA A 111 11.08 -15.94 -13.54
C ALA A 111 12.01 -15.88 -14.77
N GLY A 112 12.52 -17.04 -15.22
CA GLY A 112 13.37 -17.12 -16.40
C GLY A 112 12.61 -16.80 -17.70
N VAL A 113 11.37 -17.29 -17.82
CA VAL A 113 10.50 -16.96 -18.97
C VAL A 113 10.23 -15.45 -19.01
N HIS A 114 9.98 -14.82 -17.86
CA HIS A 114 9.76 -13.38 -17.78
C HIS A 114 10.99 -12.58 -18.26
N GLN A 115 12.19 -12.95 -17.82
CA GLN A 115 13.44 -12.31 -18.25
C GLN A 115 13.65 -12.44 -19.77
N ILE A 116 13.45 -13.64 -20.33
CA ILE A 116 13.58 -13.88 -21.78
C ILE A 116 12.59 -13.02 -22.56
N VAL A 117 11.32 -12.99 -22.15
CA VAL A 117 10.28 -12.19 -22.80
C VAL A 117 10.63 -10.70 -22.75
N GLN A 118 11.11 -10.21 -21.60
CA GLN A 118 11.52 -8.81 -21.45
C GLN A 118 12.68 -8.48 -22.40
N GLN A 119 13.71 -9.32 -22.44
CA GLN A 119 14.88 -9.09 -23.30
C GLN A 119 14.53 -9.17 -24.80
N ILE A 120 13.62 -10.04 -25.20
CA ILE A 120 13.09 -10.09 -26.57
C ILE A 120 12.37 -8.77 -26.89
N CYS A 121 11.49 -8.29 -26.01
CA CYS A 121 10.79 -7.02 -26.21
C CYS A 121 11.76 -5.84 -26.32
N ASP A 122 12.79 -5.80 -25.47
CA ASP A 122 13.81 -4.75 -25.49
C ASP A 122 14.62 -4.76 -26.79
N THR A 123 15.01 -5.94 -27.27
CA THR A 123 15.81 -6.11 -28.50
C THR A 123 14.99 -5.80 -29.76
N THR A 124 13.74 -6.27 -29.81
CA THR A 124 12.87 -6.15 -30.98
C THR A 124 12.09 -4.83 -31.03
N LYS A 125 12.19 -4.00 -29.98
CA LYS A 125 11.39 -2.78 -29.77
C LYS A 125 9.88 -3.03 -29.86
N ILE A 126 9.44 -4.28 -29.71
CA ILE A 126 8.01 -4.62 -29.64
C ILE A 126 7.52 -4.10 -28.30
N LYS A 127 6.80 -2.97 -28.34
CA LYS A 127 6.11 -2.46 -27.17
C LYS A 127 5.13 -3.52 -26.69
N GLN A 128 5.38 -4.08 -25.50
CA GLN A 128 4.34 -4.88 -24.86
C GLN A 128 3.08 -4.03 -24.77
N ARG A 129 1.93 -4.67 -25.02
CA ARG A 129 0.63 -4.02 -24.92
C ARG A 129 0.40 -3.66 -23.46
N SER A 130 0.85 -2.46 -23.10
CA SER A 130 0.64 -1.87 -21.80
C SER A 130 -0.86 -1.86 -21.53
N GLN A 131 -1.31 -2.66 -20.57
CA GLN A 131 -2.59 -2.45 -19.91
C GLN A 131 -2.45 -1.41 -18.80
N ALA A 132 -1.47 -0.51 -18.87
CA ALA A 132 -1.51 0.67 -18.03
C ALA A 132 -2.78 1.41 -18.41
N HIS A 133 -3.69 1.54 -17.46
CA HIS A 133 -4.73 2.55 -17.56
C HIS A 133 -4.03 3.86 -17.94
N THR A 134 -4.47 4.51 -19.02
CA THR A 134 -4.05 5.86 -19.34
C THR A 134 -4.30 6.69 -18.09
N HIS A 135 -3.23 7.00 -17.34
CA HIS A 135 -3.35 7.93 -16.25
C HIS A 135 -3.72 9.25 -16.91
N LYS A 136 -4.95 9.72 -16.68
CA LYS A 136 -5.35 11.08 -17.07
C LYS A 136 -4.28 12.04 -16.54
N ASN A 137 -3.85 12.96 -17.39
CA ASN A 137 -2.94 14.01 -16.94
C ASN A 137 -3.60 14.73 -15.77
N LYS A 138 -2.95 14.75 -14.61
CA LYS A 138 -3.49 15.34 -13.39
C LYS A 138 -3.13 16.82 -13.27
N GLU A 139 -2.18 17.29 -14.06
CA GLU A 139 -1.62 18.64 -13.94
C GLU A 139 -2.70 19.71 -14.16
N ASP A 140 -3.56 19.50 -15.16
CA ASP A 140 -4.66 20.43 -15.45
C ASP A 140 -5.69 20.45 -14.29
N ASP A 141 -6.05 19.27 -13.77
CA ASP A 141 -6.97 19.13 -12.64
C ASP A 141 -6.38 19.74 -11.35
N GLU A 142 -5.08 19.52 -11.10
CA GLU A 142 -4.35 20.09 -9.96
C GLU A 142 -4.28 21.62 -10.06
N THR A 143 -4.04 22.15 -11.27
CA THR A 143 -3.99 23.60 -11.50
C THR A 143 -5.37 24.23 -11.28
N LEU A 144 -6.44 23.58 -11.76
CA LEU A 144 -7.81 24.04 -11.52
C LEU A 144 -8.15 24.03 -10.02
N MET A 145 -7.83 22.94 -9.32
CA MET A 145 -8.02 22.85 -7.87
C MET A 145 -7.25 23.94 -7.12
N LEU A 146 -6.01 24.26 -7.52
CA LEU A 146 -5.23 25.33 -6.92
C LEU A 146 -5.89 26.71 -7.13
N GLN A 147 -6.39 26.99 -8.34
CA GLN A 147 -7.11 28.24 -8.61
C GLN A 147 -8.36 28.37 -7.73
N ASP A 148 -9.11 27.27 -7.56
CA ASP A 148 -10.30 27.26 -6.71
C ASP A 148 -9.95 27.41 -5.22
N LEU A 149 -8.90 26.75 -4.75
CA LEU A 149 -8.40 26.89 -3.39
C LEU A 149 -7.93 28.31 -3.09
N GLN A 150 -7.27 28.97 -4.05
CA GLN A 150 -6.85 30.37 -3.92
C GLN A 150 -8.03 31.33 -3.85
N LYS A 151 -9.10 31.08 -4.62
CA LYS A 151 -10.34 31.89 -4.58
C LYS A 151 -11.11 31.70 -3.27
N LEU A 152 -11.28 30.45 -2.84
CA LEU A 152 -12.13 30.08 -1.70
C LEU A 152 -11.46 30.27 -0.33
N LYS A 153 -10.12 30.38 -0.31
CA LYS A 153 -9.27 30.51 0.88
C LYS A 153 -9.78 29.67 2.06
N PRO A 154 -9.91 28.33 1.88
CA PRO A 154 -10.56 27.48 2.87
C PRO A 154 -9.77 27.36 4.17
N PHE A 155 -8.46 27.62 4.14
CA PHE A 155 -7.55 27.46 5.28
C PHE A 155 -7.43 28.72 6.17
N GLU A 156 -8.08 29.83 5.80
CA GLU A 156 -8.19 30.99 6.68
C GLU A 156 -9.21 30.71 7.79
N LEU A 157 -8.80 30.92 9.04
CA LEU A 157 -9.62 30.66 10.22
C LEU A 157 -10.70 31.74 10.37
N ASN A 158 -11.86 31.50 9.77
CA ASN A 158 -13.02 32.37 9.90
C ASN A 158 -13.96 31.81 10.99
N PRO A 159 -14.09 32.47 12.16
CA PRO A 159 -14.97 31.99 13.23
C PRO A 159 -16.42 31.95 12.74
N GLY A 160 -17.09 30.80 12.92
CA GLY A 160 -18.48 30.60 12.51
C GLY A 160 -18.70 30.11 11.07
N ARG A 161 -17.63 29.72 10.35
CA ARG A 161 -17.76 29.12 9.01
C ARG A 161 -18.30 27.69 9.10
N PHE A 162 -19.56 27.49 8.68
CA PHE A 162 -20.20 26.17 8.58
C PHE A 162 -20.75 25.94 7.17
N HIS A 163 -20.86 24.68 6.76
CA HIS A 163 -21.50 24.34 5.50
C HIS A 163 -23.02 24.31 5.67
N LEU A 164 -23.76 25.04 4.82
CA LEU A 164 -25.24 25.16 4.90
C LEU A 164 -25.94 23.80 5.00
N HIS A 165 -25.49 22.81 4.19
CA HIS A 165 -26.05 21.46 4.15
C HIS A 165 -25.39 20.45 5.10
N PHE A 166 -24.23 20.76 5.70
CA PHE A 166 -23.48 19.82 6.55
C PHE A 166 -23.10 20.48 7.88
N GLN A 167 -24.12 20.76 8.68
CA GLN A 167 -23.98 21.45 9.96
C GLN A 167 -23.30 20.58 11.04
N TYR A 168 -23.31 19.26 10.89
CA TYR A 168 -22.79 18.30 11.88
C TYR A 168 -21.46 17.65 11.46
N MET A 169 -20.74 18.22 10.50
CA MET A 169 -19.45 17.65 10.06
C MET A 169 -18.40 17.86 11.15
N GLN A 170 -17.81 16.77 11.63
CA GLN A 170 -16.73 16.80 12.63
C GLN A 170 -15.45 17.40 12.02
N VAL A 171 -14.70 18.15 12.82
CA VAL A 171 -13.47 18.86 12.41
C VAL A 171 -12.40 17.90 11.86
N SER A 172 -12.34 16.67 12.39
CA SER A 172 -11.44 15.64 11.86
C SER A 172 -12.01 14.23 12.03
N PRO A 173 -11.72 13.29 11.12
CA PRO A 173 -12.07 11.88 11.33
C PRO A 173 -11.43 11.30 12.59
N SER A 174 -10.32 11.88 13.07
CA SER A 174 -9.63 11.48 14.31
C SER A 174 -10.30 11.97 15.59
N SER A 175 -11.11 13.05 15.55
CA SER A 175 -11.76 13.57 16.76
C SER A 175 -12.89 12.67 17.25
N THR A 176 -13.39 11.77 16.41
CA THR A 176 -14.38 10.75 16.77
C THR A 176 -13.74 9.54 17.48
N VAL A 177 -12.40 9.45 17.56
CA VAL A 177 -11.73 8.31 18.18
C VAL A 177 -11.83 8.39 19.70
N ASP A 178 -12.64 7.51 20.28
CA ASP A 178 -12.64 7.26 21.72
C ASP A 178 -11.32 6.60 22.14
N MET A 179 -10.48 7.37 22.82
CA MET A 179 -9.16 6.93 23.27
C MET A 179 -9.26 5.76 24.27
N ALA A 180 -10.27 5.73 25.14
CA ALA A 180 -10.44 4.65 26.11
C ALA A 180 -10.76 3.33 25.39
N LYS A 181 -11.66 3.37 24.39
CA LYS A 181 -11.95 2.20 23.54
C LYS A 181 -10.75 1.78 22.71
N LEU A 182 -9.98 2.73 22.17
CA LEU A 182 -8.73 2.43 21.44
C LEU A 182 -7.73 1.72 22.35
N PHE A 183 -7.48 2.21 23.56
CA PHE A 183 -6.55 1.57 24.51
C PHE A 183 -7.02 0.17 24.91
N GLY A 184 -8.31 -0.01 25.21
CA GLY A 184 -8.88 -1.33 25.48
C GLY A 184 -8.69 -2.31 24.31
N TRP A 185 -8.90 -1.82 23.08
CA TRP A 185 -8.69 -2.59 21.86
C TRP A 185 -7.21 -2.98 21.64
N LEU A 186 -6.28 -2.05 21.88
CA LEU A 186 -4.84 -2.30 21.79
C LEU A 186 -4.39 -3.35 22.81
N GLN A 187 -4.88 -3.27 24.05
CA GLN A 187 -4.56 -4.27 25.09
C GLN A 187 -5.11 -5.65 24.74
N LYS A 188 -6.32 -5.72 24.17
CA LYS A 188 -6.89 -6.98 23.67
C LYS A 188 -6.01 -7.61 22.59
N HIS A 189 -5.63 -6.85 21.57
CA HIS A 189 -4.81 -7.36 20.46
C HIS A 189 -3.38 -7.69 20.90
N LYS A 190 -2.80 -6.92 21.83
CA LYS A 190 -1.53 -7.27 22.48
C LYS A 190 -1.59 -8.66 23.12
N LYS A 191 -2.66 -8.97 23.86
CA LYS A 191 -2.86 -10.29 24.48
C LYS A 191 -3.04 -11.40 23.44
N GLN A 192 -3.72 -11.13 22.32
CA GLN A 192 -3.90 -12.10 21.24
C GLN A 192 -2.58 -12.44 20.53
N ILE A 193 -1.78 -11.41 20.22
CA ILE A 193 -0.44 -11.58 19.64
C ILE A 193 0.45 -12.41 20.58
N ALA A 194 0.43 -12.13 21.89
CA ALA A 194 1.19 -12.89 22.87
C ALA A 194 0.78 -14.38 22.95
N ARG A 195 -0.48 -14.69 22.61
CA ARG A 195 -1.00 -16.07 22.55
C ARG A 195 -0.72 -16.78 21.22
N GLY A 196 -0.05 -16.12 20.27
CA GLY A 196 0.19 -16.66 18.93
C GLY A 196 -1.08 -16.77 18.06
N GLN A 197 -2.18 -16.12 18.47
CA GLN A 197 -3.42 -16.09 17.71
C GLN A 197 -3.35 -14.91 16.73
N PHE A 198 -2.80 -15.16 15.54
CA PHE A 198 -2.89 -14.25 14.41
C PHE A 198 -4.25 -14.49 13.75
N SER A 199 -5.25 -13.67 14.08
CA SER A 199 -6.55 -13.65 13.41
C SER A 199 -6.55 -12.65 12.26
#